data_AF-A0A519Z7M8-F1
#
_entry.id   AF-A0A519Z7M8-F1
#
_cell.length_a   1.000
_cell.length_b   1.000
_cell.length_c   1.000
_cell.angle_alpha   90.00
_cell.angle_beta   90.00
_cell.angle_gamma   90.00
#
_symmetry.space_group_name_H-M   'P 1'
#
loop_
_entity.id
_entity.type
_entity.pdbx_description
1 polymer ?
#
loop_
_entity_poly.entity_id
_entity_poly.type
_entity_poly.pdbx_seq_one_letter_code
_entity_poly.pdbx_strand_id
1 'polypeptide(L)'
;MTEREEDKLLQSDSRRDFLKQGSLYTALALTPVQLLKAADEKADERFASFLEQMPLNISVNGKAHTLKVEPRVTLLDLLREQLDLTGTKKGCDHGQCGACTVHVDGKRVNSCLTLAVMNEGKKITTIEGLAEGDELHPMQAAFIKHDGFQCGY
;
A
#
# COMPACT_ATOMS: atom_id res chain seq x y z
N MET A 1 -25.99 53.15 -17.24
CA MET A 1 -24.61 52.75 -16.90
C MET A 1 -24.71 51.43 -16.15
N THR A 2 -24.56 50.27 -16.76
CA THR A 2 -24.32 49.92 -18.16
C THR A 2 -24.72 48.45 -18.31
N GLU A 3 -25.42 48.15 -19.40
CA GLU A 3 -25.67 46.81 -19.98
C GLU A 3 -24.36 46.13 -20.44
N ARG A 4 -23.25 46.32 -19.70
CA ARG A 4 -21.87 45.90 -20.05
C ARG A 4 -21.39 44.66 -19.30
N GLU A 5 -22.18 44.11 -18.38
CA GLU A 5 -21.77 42.93 -17.60
C GLU A 5 -22.34 41.62 -18.15
N GLU A 6 -23.46 41.65 -18.89
CA GLU A 6 -23.99 40.44 -19.56
C GLU A 6 -23.23 40.10 -20.85
N ASP A 7 -22.59 41.09 -21.49
CA ASP A 7 -21.90 40.93 -22.78
C ASP A 7 -20.48 40.35 -22.66
N LYS A 8 -20.01 40.03 -21.44
CA LYS A 8 -18.70 39.37 -21.20
C LYS A 8 -18.77 37.85 -21.12
N LEU A 9 -19.98 37.27 -21.14
CA LEU A 9 -20.19 35.82 -21.08
C LEU A 9 -20.20 35.12 -22.45
N LEU A 10 -20.07 35.88 -23.55
CA LEU A 10 -20.25 35.35 -24.90
C LEU A 10 -19.06 35.57 -25.85
N GLN A 11 -17.85 35.80 -25.32
CA GLN A 11 -16.69 36.03 -26.18
C GLN A 11 -15.39 35.40 -25.69
N SER A 12 -15.20 34.10 -25.95
CA SER A 12 -14.01 33.58 -26.66
C SER A 12 -14.05 32.06 -26.87
N ASP A 13 -14.92 31.55 -27.74
CA ASP A 13 -14.66 30.24 -28.36
C ASP A 13 -13.89 30.50 -29.67
N SER A 14 -12.56 30.43 -29.58
CA SER A 14 -11.68 30.62 -30.72
C SER A 14 -11.79 29.43 -31.68
N ARG A 15 -11.78 29.69 -32.98
CA ARG A 15 -11.71 28.65 -34.04
C ARG A 15 -10.54 27.66 -33.84
N ARG A 16 -9.48 28.09 -33.14
CA ARG A 16 -8.37 27.21 -32.73
C ARG A 16 -8.79 26.20 -31.66
N ASP A 17 -9.65 26.58 -30.73
CA ASP A 17 -10.15 25.68 -29.69
C ASP A 17 -11.16 24.69 -30.27
N PHE A 18 -11.97 25.12 -31.25
CA PHE A 18 -12.80 24.23 -32.05
C PHE A 18 -11.97 23.20 -32.84
N LEU A 19 -10.87 23.61 -33.49
CA LEU A 19 -9.98 22.69 -34.21
C LEU A 19 -9.23 21.75 -33.26
N LYS A 20 -8.79 22.23 -32.09
CA LYS A 20 -8.16 21.39 -31.06
C LYS A 20 -9.14 20.36 -30.51
N GLN A 21 -10.35 20.78 -30.15
CA GLN A 21 -11.41 19.88 -29.69
C GLN A 21 -11.78 18.87 -30.78
N GLY A 22 -11.99 19.31 -32.03
CA GLY A 22 -12.32 18.43 -33.17
C GLY A 22 -11.25 17.38 -33.48
N SER A 23 -9.97 17.76 -33.38
CA SER A 23 -8.86 16.81 -33.55
C SER A 23 -8.78 15.75 -32.44
N LEU A 24 -9.13 16.13 -31.21
CA LEU A 24 -9.18 15.21 -30.06
C LEU A 24 -10.31 14.18 -30.22
N TYR A 25 -11.50 14.60 -30.67
CA TYR A 25 -12.64 13.71 -30.91
C TYR A 25 -12.36 12.69 -32.04
N THR A 26 -11.63 13.10 -33.07
CA THR A 26 -11.30 12.21 -34.20
C THR A 26 -10.25 11.16 -33.82
N ALA A 27 -9.28 11.54 -32.98
CA ALA A 27 -8.28 10.60 -32.45
C ALA A 27 -8.93 9.52 -31.55
N LEU A 28 -9.89 9.90 -30.70
CA LEU A 28 -10.67 8.93 -29.89
C LEU A 28 -11.57 8.02 -30.74
N ALA A 29 -12.12 8.51 -31.86
CA ALA A 29 -12.95 7.68 -32.74
C ALA A 29 -12.13 6.60 -33.48
N LEU A 30 -10.83 6.84 -33.68
CA LEU A 30 -9.92 5.91 -34.35
C LEU A 30 -9.08 5.07 -33.36
N THR A 31 -9.15 5.35 -32.06
CA THR A 31 -8.53 4.45 -31.08
C THR A 31 -9.23 3.09 -31.13
N PRO A 32 -8.47 1.99 -31.31
CA PRO A 32 -9.05 0.66 -31.24
C PRO A 32 -9.80 0.50 -29.91
N VAL A 33 -11.03 -0.02 -29.97
CA VAL A 33 -11.89 -0.24 -28.79
C VAL A 33 -11.18 -1.08 -27.73
N GLN A 34 -10.24 -1.94 -28.13
CA GLN A 34 -9.38 -2.74 -27.28
C GLN A 34 -8.39 -1.88 -26.47
N LEU A 35 -7.89 -0.78 -27.04
CA LEU A 35 -6.96 0.12 -26.37
C LEU A 35 -7.71 1.03 -25.37
N LEU A 36 -8.93 1.46 -25.72
CA LEU A 36 -9.82 2.15 -24.78
C LEU A 36 -10.20 1.23 -23.63
N LYS A 37 -10.63 -0.01 -23.89
CA LYS A 37 -10.93 -1.01 -22.85
C LYS A 37 -9.73 -1.30 -21.94
N ALA A 38 -8.53 -1.50 -22.50
CA ALA A 38 -7.35 -1.77 -21.70
C ALA A 38 -6.90 -0.57 -20.85
N ALA A 39 -7.16 0.66 -21.33
CA ALA A 39 -6.94 1.88 -20.56
C ALA A 39 -8.01 2.07 -19.47
N ASP A 40 -9.27 1.74 -19.77
CA ASP A 40 -10.40 1.75 -18.83
C ASP A 40 -10.18 0.75 -17.70
N GLU A 41 -9.83 -0.51 -18.01
CA GLU A 41 -9.57 -1.57 -17.03
C GLU A 41 -8.44 -1.21 -16.04
N LYS A 42 -7.32 -0.67 -16.54
CA LYS A 42 -6.21 -0.25 -15.66
C LYS A 42 -6.48 1.04 -14.90
N ALA A 43 -7.30 1.93 -15.45
CA ALA A 43 -7.72 3.13 -14.75
C ALA A 43 -8.68 2.78 -13.60
N ASP A 44 -9.61 1.85 -13.84
CA ASP A 44 -10.61 1.40 -12.87
C ASP A 44 -9.95 0.70 -11.66
N GLU A 45 -8.99 -0.22 -11.89
CA GLU A 45 -8.26 -0.87 -10.79
C GLU A 45 -7.45 0.11 -9.93
N ARG A 46 -6.77 1.09 -10.55
CA ARG A 46 -5.98 2.10 -9.81
C ARG A 46 -6.87 3.06 -9.05
N PHE A 47 -8.00 3.42 -9.63
CA PHE A 47 -8.97 4.32 -9.01
C PHE A 47 -9.69 3.63 -7.84
N ALA A 48 -10.09 2.36 -8.01
CA ALA A 48 -10.63 1.53 -6.93
C ALA A 48 -9.63 1.34 -5.78
N SER A 49 -8.37 0.97 -6.08
CA SER A 49 -7.30 0.84 -5.08
C SER A 49 -7.10 2.12 -4.25
N PHE A 50 -7.25 3.30 -4.88
CA PHE A 50 -7.15 4.57 -4.16
C PHE A 50 -8.36 4.84 -3.27
N LEU A 51 -9.58 4.55 -3.74
CA LEU A 51 -10.83 4.78 -2.99
C LEU A 51 -11.04 3.77 -1.86
N GLU A 52 -10.51 2.55 -1.98
CA GLU A 52 -10.71 1.47 -1.02
C GLU A 52 -9.79 1.54 0.21
N GLN A 53 -8.88 2.51 0.26
CA GLN A 53 -7.94 2.66 1.38
C GLN A 53 -8.69 2.97 2.69
N MET A 54 -8.42 2.18 3.73
CA MET A 54 -8.94 2.38 5.07
C MET A 54 -7.86 2.99 5.98
N PRO A 55 -8.23 3.92 6.89
CA PRO A 55 -7.29 4.39 7.90
C PRO A 55 -6.93 3.23 8.84
N LEU A 56 -5.66 3.18 9.24
CA LEU A 56 -5.14 2.19 10.18
C LEU A 56 -4.15 2.85 11.14
N ASN A 57 -4.36 2.69 12.44
CA ASN A 57 -3.42 3.09 13.48
C ASN A 57 -2.87 1.86 14.18
N ILE A 58 -1.55 1.71 14.21
CA ILE A 58 -0.86 0.59 14.88
C ILE A 58 0.41 1.09 15.57
N SER A 59 0.93 0.31 16.51
CA SER A 59 2.26 0.52 17.07
C SER A 59 3.18 -0.62 16.64
N VAL A 60 4.22 -0.35 15.86
CA VAL A 60 5.19 -1.37 15.42
C VAL A 60 6.53 -1.11 16.09
N ASN A 61 7.06 -2.09 16.82
CA ASN A 61 8.33 -1.99 17.55
C ASN A 61 8.41 -0.74 18.46
N GLY A 62 7.29 -0.43 19.12
CA GLY A 62 7.16 0.75 19.99
C GLY A 62 6.93 2.09 19.28
N LYS A 63 6.98 2.13 17.94
CA LYS A 63 6.70 3.33 17.14
C LYS A 63 5.25 3.36 16.67
N ALA A 64 4.56 4.48 16.88
CA ALA A 64 3.21 4.68 16.35
C ALA A 64 3.23 4.94 14.83
N HIS A 65 2.31 4.32 14.11
CA HIS A 65 2.08 4.49 12.68
C HIS A 65 0.60 4.78 12.42
N THR A 66 0.33 5.81 11.62
CA THR A 66 -0.99 6.14 11.07
C THR A 66 -0.91 6.02 9.56
N LEU A 67 -1.66 5.08 8.99
CA LEU A 67 -1.52 4.60 7.62
C LEU A 67 -2.88 4.64 6.91
N LYS A 68 -2.83 4.52 5.59
CA LYS A 68 -3.98 4.21 4.74
C LYS A 68 -3.64 2.92 4.00
N VAL A 69 -4.46 1.89 4.14
CA VAL A 69 -4.18 0.56 3.60
C VAL A 69 -5.41 -0.03 2.90
N GLU A 70 -5.19 -0.77 1.81
CA GLU A 70 -6.27 -1.56 1.20
C GLU A 70 -6.75 -2.66 2.17
N PRO A 71 -8.05 -3.00 2.20
CA PRO A 71 -8.59 -3.97 3.15
C PRO A 71 -7.98 -5.38 2.99
N ARG A 72 -7.53 -5.70 1.77
CA ARG A 72 -6.90 -6.99 1.42
C ARG A 72 -5.44 -7.12 1.83
N VAL A 73 -4.78 -6.03 2.23
CA VAL A 73 -3.36 -6.06 2.59
C VAL A 73 -3.18 -6.90 3.86
N THR A 74 -2.36 -7.94 3.76
CA THR A 74 -1.97 -8.75 4.92
C THR A 74 -1.09 -7.94 5.86
N LEU A 75 -1.05 -8.28 7.15
CA LEU A 75 -0.10 -7.66 8.08
C LEU A 75 1.34 -7.90 7.62
N LEU A 76 1.63 -9.06 7.03
CA LEU A 76 2.93 -9.37 6.44
C LEU A 76 3.34 -8.34 5.38
N ASP A 77 2.45 -8.07 4.43
CA ASP A 77 2.74 -7.16 3.31
C ASP A 77 2.78 -5.70 3.76
N LEU A 78 1.96 -5.32 4.74
CA LEU A 78 2.08 -4.00 5.37
C LEU A 78 3.48 -3.79 5.95
N LEU A 79 3.95 -4.73 6.76
CA LEU A 79 5.25 -4.64 7.42
C LEU A 79 6.38 -4.55 6.39
N ARG A 80 6.37 -5.42 5.39
CA ARG A 80 7.47 -5.55 4.44
C ARG A 80 7.50 -4.47 3.37
N GLU A 81 6.35 -4.19 2.75
CA GLU A 81 6.28 -3.46 1.49
C GLU A 81 5.84 -2.00 1.68
N GLN A 82 5.26 -1.65 2.83
CA GLN A 82 4.86 -0.26 3.13
C GLN A 82 5.65 0.36 4.28
N LEU A 83 6.11 -0.45 5.24
CA LEU A 83 6.92 0.00 6.37
C LEU A 83 8.41 -0.34 6.24
N ASP A 84 8.80 -1.03 5.16
CA ASP A 84 10.18 -1.46 4.87
C ASP A 84 10.82 -2.33 5.98
N LEU A 85 9.99 -2.98 6.82
CA LEU A 85 10.41 -3.93 7.85
C LEU A 85 10.45 -5.34 7.25
N THR A 86 11.53 -5.60 6.51
CA THR A 86 11.69 -6.79 5.68
C THR A 86 12.18 -8.04 6.44
N GLY A 87 12.41 -7.93 7.75
CA GLY A 87 12.88 -9.02 8.62
C GLY A 87 11.86 -10.14 8.76
N THR A 88 10.56 -9.83 8.83
CA THR A 88 9.50 -10.84 8.73
C THR A 88 9.40 -11.36 7.28
N LYS A 89 9.40 -12.68 7.09
CA LYS A 89 9.54 -13.28 5.74
C LYS A 89 8.25 -13.86 5.18
N LYS A 90 8.15 -13.78 3.85
CA LYS A 90 7.09 -14.43 3.06
C LYS A 90 7.60 -15.73 2.45
N GLY A 91 7.54 -16.82 3.22
CA GLY A 91 7.93 -18.15 2.72
C GLY A 91 6.84 -18.84 1.90
N CYS A 92 5.64 -18.97 2.48
CA CYS A 92 4.53 -19.72 1.88
C CYS A 92 3.32 -18.85 1.53
N ASP A 93 3.04 -17.82 2.33
CA ASP A 93 1.84 -16.96 2.23
C ASP A 93 0.47 -17.64 2.46
N HIS A 94 0.47 -18.81 3.10
CA HIS A 94 -0.76 -19.56 3.42
C HIS A 94 -0.65 -20.34 4.75
N GLY A 95 0.13 -19.81 5.70
CA GLY A 95 0.17 -20.29 7.10
C GLY A 95 0.91 -21.60 7.37
N GLN A 96 1.59 -22.19 6.39
CA GLN A 96 2.27 -23.49 6.55
C GLN A 96 3.67 -23.40 7.20
N CYS A 97 4.46 -22.38 6.86
CA CYS A 97 5.90 -22.35 7.23
C CYS A 97 6.23 -21.60 8.52
N GLY A 98 5.38 -20.67 8.98
CA GLY A 98 5.68 -19.84 10.15
C GLY A 98 6.76 -18.76 9.96
N ALA A 99 7.41 -18.64 8.79
CA ALA A 99 8.45 -17.62 8.53
C ALA A 99 7.94 -16.16 8.67
N CYS A 100 6.62 -15.98 8.58
CA CYS A 100 5.95 -14.70 8.76
C CYS A 100 5.52 -14.42 10.21
N THR A 101 6.03 -15.17 11.20
CA THR A 101 5.60 -15.01 12.59
C THR A 101 6.00 -13.65 13.13
N VAL A 102 5.04 -12.95 13.72
CA VAL A 102 5.22 -11.71 14.50
C VAL A 102 4.44 -11.82 15.81
N HIS A 103 4.67 -10.92 16.76
CA HIS A 103 3.86 -10.84 17.96
C HIS A 103 2.83 -9.70 17.84
N VAL A 104 1.56 -10.01 18.03
CA VAL A 104 0.46 -9.05 18.12
C VAL A 104 -0.04 -9.05 19.56
N ASP A 105 0.09 -7.93 20.25
CA ASP A 105 -0.19 -7.78 21.69
C ASP A 105 0.45 -8.91 22.53
N GLY A 106 1.69 -9.24 22.19
CA GLY A 106 2.48 -10.29 22.86
C GLY A 106 2.16 -11.73 22.44
N LYS A 107 1.17 -11.96 21.56
CA LYS A 107 0.83 -13.31 21.06
C LYS A 107 1.45 -13.56 19.68
N ARG A 108 2.08 -14.72 19.49
CA ARG A 108 2.60 -15.12 18.18
C ARG A 108 1.46 -15.33 17.17
N VAL A 109 1.59 -14.77 15.98
CA VAL A 109 0.61 -14.87 14.89
C VAL A 109 1.34 -15.01 13.54
N ASN A 110 0.80 -15.83 12.64
CA ASN A 110 1.23 -15.85 11.23
C ASN A 110 0.69 -14.60 10.53
N SER A 111 1.54 -13.60 10.28
CA SER A 111 1.11 -12.31 9.73
C SER A 111 0.53 -12.39 8.31
N CYS A 112 0.83 -13.45 7.53
CA CYS A 112 0.20 -13.69 6.22
C CYS A 112 -1.29 -14.05 6.31
N LEU A 113 -1.80 -14.50 7.46
CA LEU A 113 -3.19 -14.92 7.64
C LEU A 113 -4.03 -13.93 8.44
N THR A 114 -3.56 -12.69 8.61
CA THR A 114 -4.34 -11.61 9.21
C THR A 114 -4.20 -10.36 8.36
N LEU A 115 -5.31 -9.66 8.15
CA LEU A 115 -5.33 -8.40 7.41
C LEU A 115 -4.78 -7.28 8.29
N ALA A 116 -4.08 -6.33 7.68
CA ALA A 116 -3.56 -5.14 8.33
C ALA A 116 -4.65 -4.41 9.14
N VAL A 117 -5.80 -4.18 8.51
CA VAL A 117 -6.96 -3.48 9.10
C VAL A 117 -7.56 -4.18 10.32
N MET A 118 -7.37 -5.50 10.48
CA MET A 118 -7.84 -6.25 11.67
C MET A 118 -6.99 -5.99 12.91
N ASN A 119 -5.92 -5.21 12.79
CA ASN A 119 -4.95 -4.93 13.84
C ASN A 119 -4.98 -3.47 14.30
N GLU A 120 -6.05 -2.74 14.01
CA GLU A 120 -6.29 -1.38 14.55
C GLU A 120 -6.04 -1.31 16.06
N GLY A 121 -5.25 -0.32 16.47
CA GLY A 121 -4.88 -0.04 17.85
C GLY A 121 -3.90 -1.03 18.49
N LYS A 122 -3.48 -2.08 17.79
CA LYS A 122 -2.65 -3.14 18.38
C LYS A 122 -1.16 -2.84 18.33
N LYS A 123 -0.41 -3.54 19.19
CA LYS A 123 1.05 -3.50 19.25
C LYS A 123 1.63 -4.70 18.48
N ILE A 124 2.48 -4.42 17.51
CA ILE A 124 3.18 -5.40 16.68
C ILE A 124 4.65 -5.37 17.04
N THR A 125 5.22 -6.54 17.32
CA THR A 125 6.68 -6.72 17.48
C THR A 125 7.19 -7.65 16.40
N THR A 126 8.16 -7.18 15.61
CA THR A 126 8.87 -7.93 14.58
C THR A 126 10.29 -8.28 15.05
N ILE A 127 11.07 -8.97 14.21
CA ILE A 127 12.44 -9.35 14.55
C ILE A 127 13.36 -8.14 14.76
N GLU A 128 13.14 -7.06 14.01
CA GLU A 128 13.87 -5.80 14.10
C GLU A 128 13.65 -5.11 15.46
N GLY A 129 12.52 -5.37 16.11
CA GLY A 129 12.19 -4.79 17.42
C GLY A 129 12.75 -5.55 18.62
N LEU A 130 13.54 -6.62 18.42
CA LEU A 130 14.08 -7.40 19.54
C LEU A 130 15.40 -6.86 20.09
N ALA A 131 16.23 -6.26 19.24
CA ALA A 131 17.52 -5.69 19.65
C ALA A 131 17.34 -4.27 20.21
N GLU A 132 18.20 -3.90 21.16
CA GLU A 132 18.28 -2.54 21.69
C GLU A 132 19.52 -1.84 21.10
N GLY A 133 19.33 -1.18 19.96
CA GLY A 133 20.46 -0.62 19.20
C GLY A 133 21.37 -1.74 18.69
N ASP A 134 22.64 -1.70 19.12
CA ASP A 134 23.64 -2.73 18.76
C ASP A 134 23.64 -3.93 19.74
N GLU A 135 22.83 -3.89 20.80
CA GLU A 135 22.73 -4.97 21.77
C GLU A 135 21.72 -6.03 21.33
N LEU A 136 22.22 -7.24 21.07
CA LEU A 136 21.40 -8.38 20.67
C LEU A 136 20.50 -8.86 21.81
N HIS A 137 19.27 -9.23 21.47
CA HIS A 137 18.40 -9.95 22.38
C HIS A 137 19.06 -11.28 22.80
N PRO A 138 18.90 -11.75 24.06
CA PRO A 138 19.50 -13.01 24.51
C PRO A 138 19.23 -14.21 23.60
N MET A 139 18.04 -14.25 22.99
CA MET A 139 17.68 -15.27 22.00
C MET A 139 18.50 -15.17 20.70
N GLN A 140 18.72 -13.95 20.18
CA GLN A 140 19.53 -13.73 18.98
C GLN A 140 20.99 -14.15 19.22
N ALA A 141 21.57 -13.76 20.37
CA ALA A 141 22.91 -14.17 20.77
C ALA A 141 23.04 -15.70 20.93
N ALA A 142 22.03 -16.35 21.51
CA ALA A 142 22.00 -17.81 21.64
C ALA A 142 21.93 -18.51 20.27
N PHE A 143 21.10 -18.02 19.34
CA PHE A 143 21.02 -18.55 17.98
C PHE A 143 22.37 -18.49 17.26
N ILE A 144 23.11 -17.39 17.38
CA ILE A 144 24.47 -17.26 16.82
C ILE A 144 25.43 -18.25 17.49
N LYS A 145 25.46 -18.28 18.83
CA LYS A 145 26.37 -19.14 19.60
C LYS A 145 26.22 -20.63 19.25
N HIS A 146 25.02 -21.05 18.91
CA HIS A 146 24.66 -22.44 18.69
C HIS A 146 24.40 -22.81 17.23
N ASP A 147 24.76 -21.95 16.28
CA ASP A 147 24.55 -22.17 14.84
C ASP A 147 23.08 -22.50 14.51
N GLY A 148 22.16 -21.78 15.14
CA GLY A 148 20.72 -22.02 15.09
C GLY A 148 20.04 -21.62 13.79
N PHE A 149 20.80 -21.21 12.77
CA PHE A 149 20.32 -20.88 11.43
C PHE A 149 21.45 -21.05 10.41
N GLN A 150 21.08 -21.29 9.14
CA GLN A 150 22.04 -21.32 8.03
C GLN A 150 21.72 -20.21 7.03
N CYS A 151 20.72 -20.40 6.16
CA CYS A 151 20.35 -19.40 5.16
C CYS A 151 19.77 -18.11 5.78
N GLY A 152 19.25 -18.17 7.01
CA GLY A 152 18.70 -17.02 7.73
C GLY A 152 17.40 -16.46 7.15
N TYR A 153 16.70 -17.25 6.32
CA TYR A 153 15.33 -16.93 5.86
C TYR A 153 14.33 -17.12 7.00
#